data_AF-A0A8T6NA31-F1
#
_entry.id   AF-A0A8T6NA31-F1
#
_cell.length_a   1.000
_cell.length_b   1.000
_cell.length_c   1.000
_cell.angle_alpha   90.00
_cell.angle_beta   90.00
_cell.angle_gamma   90.00
#
_symmetry.space_group_name_H-M   'P 1'
#
loop_
_entity.id
_entity.type
_entity.pdbx_description
1 polymer ?
#
loop_
_entity_poly.entity_id
_entity_poly.type
_entity_poly.pdbx_seq_one_letter_code
_entity_poly.pdbx_strand_id
1 'polypeptide(L)'
;MNPYQKLIDRKRKWTPVAMEAGPLKEGAEEVVRRALALRHMELPVGDFILEGLEKGVPDAARTLLEMNVDDERNHDLALGYAASSHGTDE
;
A
#
# COMPACT_ATOMS: atom_id res chain seq x y z
N MET A 1 -25.94 -11.51 1.39
CA MET A 1 -24.56 -11.01 1.17
C MET A 1 -24.25 -9.98 2.23
N ASN A 2 -23.27 -10.24 3.10
CA ASN A 2 -22.85 -9.28 4.12
C ASN A 2 -22.06 -8.09 3.48
N PRO A 3 -21.83 -7.00 4.22
CA PRO A 3 -21.10 -5.83 3.68
C PRO A 3 -19.68 -6.16 3.20
N TYR A 4 -18.95 -7.04 3.89
CA TYR A 4 -17.58 -7.41 3.53
C TYR A 4 -17.50 -8.21 2.23
N GLN A 5 -18.44 -9.12 2.00
CA GLN A 5 -18.52 -9.89 0.76
C GLN A 5 -18.72 -8.97 -0.44
N LYS A 6 -19.56 -7.93 -0.32
CA LYS A 6 -19.73 -6.92 -1.39
C LYS A 6 -18.43 -6.18 -1.71
N LEU A 7 -17.57 -5.95 -0.72
CA LEU A 7 -16.29 -5.29 -0.92
C LEU A 7 -15.28 -6.23 -1.59
N ILE A 8 -15.22 -7.49 -1.14
CA ILE A 8 -14.40 -8.55 -1.74
C ILE A 8 -14.76 -8.72 -3.23
N ASP A 9 -16.05 -8.84 -3.56
CA ASP A 9 -16.52 -9.05 -4.93
C ASP A 9 -16.18 -7.88 -5.87
N ARG A 10 -15.98 -6.68 -5.33
CA ARG A 10 -15.61 -5.47 -6.08
C ARG A 10 -14.11 -5.26 -6.19
N LYS A 11 -13.32 -5.88 -5.30
CA LYS A 11 -11.88 -5.69 -5.24
C LYS A 11 -11.24 -6.27 -6.50
N ARG A 12 -10.42 -5.46 -7.18
CA ARG A 12 -9.69 -5.88 -8.37
C ARG A 12 -8.27 -6.21 -7.98
N LYS A 13 -7.77 -7.35 -8.45
CA LYS A 13 -6.35 -7.64 -8.39
C LYS A 13 -5.63 -6.63 -9.29
N TRP A 14 -4.56 -6.06 -8.77
CA TRP A 14 -3.65 -5.20 -9.50
C TRP A 14 -2.22 -5.67 -9.22
N THR A 15 -1.26 -5.17 -10.01
CA THR A 15 0.14 -5.55 -9.87
C THR A 15 0.98 -4.29 -10.08
N PRO A 16 1.88 -3.94 -9.15
CA PRO A 16 2.80 -2.83 -9.32
C PRO A 16 3.66 -3.02 -10.57
N VAL A 17 3.86 -1.94 -11.33
CA VAL A 17 4.71 -1.93 -12.53
C VAL A 17 5.75 -0.83 -12.34
N ALA A 18 7.01 -1.16 -12.59
CA ALA A 18 8.09 -0.17 -12.56
C ALA A 18 7.89 0.91 -13.63
N MET A 19 8.32 2.13 -13.33
CA MET A 19 8.09 3.30 -14.17
C MET A 19 9.30 4.24 -14.17
N GLU A 20 9.36 5.12 -15.16
CA GLU A 20 10.31 6.24 -15.19
C GLU A 20 9.67 7.49 -14.58
N ALA A 21 10.46 8.28 -13.86
CA ALA A 21 9.98 9.51 -13.23
C ALA A 21 9.64 10.57 -14.29
N GLY A 22 8.42 11.11 -14.20
CA GLY A 22 8.03 12.31 -14.94
C GLY A 22 8.65 13.58 -14.33
N PRO A 23 8.54 14.73 -15.03
CA PRO A 23 9.00 16.01 -14.50
C PRO A 23 8.19 16.39 -13.25
N LEU A 24 8.89 16.82 -12.20
CA LEU A 24 8.26 17.41 -11.03
C LEU A 24 7.99 18.89 -11.27
N LYS A 25 6.96 19.42 -10.59
CA LYS A 25 6.73 20.86 -10.53
C LYS A 25 7.89 21.49 -9.77
N GLU A 26 8.44 22.59 -10.30
CA GLU A 26 9.52 23.34 -9.65
C GLU A 26 9.18 23.65 -8.19
N GLY A 27 10.06 23.25 -7.28
CA GLY A 27 9.92 23.42 -5.83
C GLY A 27 9.14 22.31 -5.12
N ALA A 28 8.65 21.30 -5.83
CA ALA A 28 7.92 20.16 -5.24
C ALA A 28 8.83 18.98 -4.86
N GLU A 29 10.12 19.01 -5.21
CA GLU A 29 11.07 17.91 -5.08
C GLU A 29 11.19 17.43 -3.63
N GLU A 30 11.32 18.37 -2.68
CA GLU A 30 11.43 18.03 -1.26
C GLU A 30 10.13 17.39 -0.73
N VAL A 31 8.98 17.90 -1.15
CA VAL A 31 7.66 17.39 -0.74
C VAL A 31 7.48 15.96 -1.25
N VAL A 32 7.80 15.71 -2.52
CA VAL A 32 7.72 14.36 -3.12
C VAL A 32 8.69 13.41 -2.42
N ARG A 33 9.93 13.83 -2.16
CA ARG A 33 10.91 13.01 -1.43
C ARG A 33 10.41 12.64 -0.03
N ARG A 34 9.84 13.60 0.71
CA ARG A 34 9.30 13.35 2.05
C ARG A 34 8.07 12.45 2.03
N ALA A 35 7.20 12.61 1.04
CA ALA A 35 6.05 11.72 0.85
C ALA A 35 6.51 10.28 0.54
N LEU A 36 7.47 10.11 -0.38
CA LEU A 36 8.03 8.81 -0.71
C LEU A 36 8.81 8.17 0.46
N ALA A 37 9.39 8.97 1.36
CA ALA A 37 10.02 8.44 2.57
C ALA A 37 9.00 7.74 3.47
N LEU A 38 7.76 8.21 3.55
CA LEU A 38 6.70 7.58 4.37
C LEU A 38 6.30 6.17 3.92
N ARG A 39 6.75 5.72 2.73
CA ARG A 39 6.54 4.34 2.26
C ARG A 39 7.03 3.29 3.26
N HIS A 40 8.01 3.63 4.11
CA HIS A 40 8.49 2.74 5.16
C HIS A 40 7.38 2.28 6.13
N MET A 41 6.21 2.93 6.11
CA MET A 41 5.05 2.58 6.93
C MET A 41 4.18 1.48 6.33
N GLU A 42 4.26 1.18 5.03
CA GLU A 42 3.33 0.26 4.37
C GLU A 42 3.39 -1.15 4.99
N LEU A 43 4.60 -1.72 5.14
CA LEU A 43 4.76 -3.03 5.77
C LEU A 43 4.35 -3.04 7.26
N PRO A 44 4.74 -2.04 8.09
CA PRO A 44 4.20 -1.90 9.45
C PRO A 44 2.67 -1.82 9.54
N VAL A 45 1.99 -1.22 8.56
CA VAL A 45 0.52 -1.18 8.50
C VAL A 45 -0.04 -2.57 8.21
N GLY A 46 0.61 -3.34 7.32
CA GLY A 46 0.28 -4.74 7.09
C GLY A 46 0.39 -5.59 8.36
N ASP A 47 1.48 -5.42 9.12
CA ASP A 47 1.69 -6.10 10.39
C ASP A 47 0.64 -5.71 11.43
N PHE A 48 0.30 -4.42 11.52
CA PHE A 48 -0.77 -3.93 12.38
C PHE A 48 -2.13 -4.58 12.06
N ILE A 49 -2.43 -4.77 10.78
CA ILE A 49 -3.66 -5.47 10.36
C ILE A 49 -3.63 -6.92 10.85
N LEU A 50 -2.52 -7.65 10.65
CA LEU A 50 -2.36 -9.04 11.09
C LEU A 50 -2.53 -9.18 12.60
N GLU A 51 -1.88 -8.33 13.39
CA GLU A 51 -2.06 -8.31 14.85
C GLU A 51 -3.52 -8.02 15.25
N GLY A 52 -4.20 -7.14 14.51
CA GLY A 52 -5.60 -6.84 14.71
C GLY A 52 -6.51 -8.07 14.51
N LEU A 53 -6.14 -8.99 13.62
CA LEU A 53 -6.90 -10.21 13.37
C LEU A 53 -6.96 -11.14 14.57
N GLU A 54 -5.97 -11.08 15.46
CA GLU A 54 -5.92 -11.88 16.70
C GLU A 54 -6.82 -11.29 17.81
N LYS A 55 -7.20 -10.01 17.70
CA LYS A 55 -7.89 -9.23 18.74
C LYS A 55 -9.42 -9.23 18.61
N GLY A 56 -10.00 -10.15 17.81
CA GLY A 56 -11.45 -10.37 17.76
C GLY A 56 -12.22 -9.55 16.73
N VAL A 57 -11.68 -9.40 15.51
CA VAL A 57 -12.45 -8.87 14.37
C VAL A 57 -13.56 -9.86 13.94
N PRO A 58 -14.67 -9.38 13.35
CA PRO A 58 -15.69 -10.28 12.79
C PRO A 58 -15.11 -11.24 11.75
N ASP A 59 -15.45 -12.53 11.84
CA ASP A 59 -14.94 -13.55 10.90
C ASP A 59 -15.20 -13.20 9.44
N ALA A 60 -16.36 -12.61 9.16
CA ALA A 60 -16.75 -12.16 7.83
C ALA A 60 -15.84 -11.07 7.24
N ALA A 61 -15.08 -10.35 8.07
CA ALA A 61 -14.14 -9.30 7.67
C ALA A 61 -12.71 -9.82 7.46
N ARG A 62 -12.38 -11.00 8.00
CA ARG A 62 -11.01 -11.53 8.05
C ARG A 62 -10.38 -11.62 6.66
N THR A 63 -11.06 -12.26 5.70
CA THR A 63 -10.56 -12.35 4.32
C THR A 63 -10.32 -10.99 3.68
N LEU A 64 -11.19 -10.01 3.91
CA LEU A 64 -11.01 -8.67 3.35
C LEU A 64 -9.76 -7.99 3.93
N LEU A 65 -9.53 -8.14 5.24
CA LEU A 65 -8.37 -7.57 5.91
C LEU A 65 -7.06 -8.26 5.48
N GLU A 66 -7.07 -9.59 5.31
CA GLU A 66 -5.93 -10.33 4.75
C GLU A 66 -5.59 -9.84 3.32
N MET A 67 -6.61 -9.59 2.49
CA MET A 67 -6.40 -8.98 1.17
C MET A 67 -5.84 -7.56 1.24
N ASN A 68 -6.06 -6.82 2.34
CA ASN A 68 -5.45 -5.51 2.52
C ASN A 68 -3.96 -5.62 2.89
N VAL A 69 -3.55 -6.66 3.62
CA VAL A 69 -2.11 -6.93 3.88
C VAL A 69 -1.36 -7.13 2.56
N ASP A 70 -1.96 -7.85 1.60
CA ASP A 70 -1.38 -8.03 0.28
C ASP A 70 -1.34 -6.71 -0.52
N ASP A 71 -2.31 -5.82 -0.33
CA ASP A 71 -2.26 -4.50 -0.92
C ASP A 71 -1.14 -3.65 -0.32
N GLU A 72 -0.89 -3.69 1.00
CA GLU A 72 0.23 -2.95 1.59
C GLU A 72 1.59 -3.42 1.05
N ARG A 73 1.75 -4.72 0.75
CA ARG A 73 2.95 -5.23 0.04
C ARG A 73 3.05 -4.68 -1.38
N ASN A 74 1.92 -4.56 -2.08
CA ASN A 74 1.90 -3.97 -3.42
C ASN A 74 2.15 -2.46 -3.38
N HIS A 75 1.65 -1.74 -2.36
CA HIS A 75 1.90 -0.33 -2.14
C HIS A 75 3.39 -0.09 -1.87
N ASP A 76 3.99 -0.87 -0.96
CA ASP A 76 5.44 -0.81 -0.67
C ASP A 76 6.26 -0.97 -1.95
N LEU A 77 5.96 -1.98 -2.77
CA LEU A 77 6.65 -2.21 -4.04
C LEU A 77 6.42 -1.07 -5.05
N ALA A 78 5.19 -0.59 -5.19
CA ALA A 78 4.86 0.50 -6.12
C ALA A 78 5.54 1.81 -5.73
N LEU A 79 5.51 2.17 -4.45
CA LEU A 79 6.18 3.35 -3.92
C LEU A 79 7.70 3.18 -3.92
N GLY A 80 8.20 1.96 -3.77
CA GLY A 80 9.60 1.60 -4.01
C GLY A 80 10.02 1.94 -5.44
N TYR A 81 9.26 1.49 -6.45
CA TYR A 81 9.53 1.86 -7.85
C TYR A 81 9.53 3.37 -8.07
N ALA A 82 8.59 4.10 -7.46
CA ALA A 82 8.56 5.55 -7.53
C ALA A 82 9.82 6.18 -6.88
N ALA A 83 10.22 5.71 -5.69
CA ALA A 83 11.41 6.17 -5.00
C ALA A 83 12.69 5.90 -5.79
N SER A 84 12.85 4.70 -6.35
CA SER A 84 14.00 4.36 -7.19
C SER A 84 14.03 5.22 -8.46
N SER A 85 12.87 5.47 -9.10
CA SER A 85 12.78 6.31 -10.31
C SER A 85 13.17 7.77 -10.07
N HIS A 86 12.97 8.28 -8.85
CA HIS A 86 13.37 9.62 -8.42
C HIS A 86 14.77 9.67 -7.79
N GLY A 87 15.49 8.54 -7.69
CA GLY A 87 16.80 8.46 -7.05
C GLY A 87 16.77 8.75 -5.55
N THR A 88 15.64 8.47 -4.88
CA THR A 88 15.45 8.70 -3.44
C THR A 88 15.39 7.40 -2.62
N ASP A 89 15.88 6.31 -3.20
CA ASP A 89 15.94 4.97 -2.61
C ASP A 89 17.36 4.72 -2.08
N GLU A 90 17.70 5.43 -1.00
CA GLU A 90 18.97 5.35 -0.27
C GLU A 90 18.75 4.86 1.16
#